data_AF-A0AA39ZVJ1-F1
#
_entry.id   AF-A0AA39ZVJ1-F1
#
_cell.length_a   1.000
_cell.length_b   1.000
_cell.length_c   1.000
_cell.angle_alpha   90.00
_cell.angle_beta   90.00
_cell.angle_gamma   90.00
#
_symmetry.space_group_name_H-M   'P 1'
#
loop_
_entity.id
_entity.type
_entity.pdbx_description
1 polymer ?
#
loop_
_entity_poly.entity_id
_entity_poly.type
_entity_poly.pdbx_seq_one_letter_code
_entity_poly.pdbx_strand_id
1 'polypeptide(L)'
;YFTPNLKVVEYYVGYAKRRTECESVIMIVLRIPNAAIQSLTKPEIQHLHWLSDVWKQMIWNCRRNNKLPKRLRVYKERATLIISSISGKPNSGYVGLDTWEDITEDYLLKMKDGQRGNDGTIATQYAIQGRERDTEWLKENGGKDIKVLPYPQAALESLIAENRD
;
A
#
# COMPACT_ATOMS: atom_id res chain seq x y z
N TYR A 1 3.55 0.57 5.18
CA TYR A 1 3.44 0.12 3.78
C TYR A 1 4.48 0.85 2.95
N PHE A 2 4.95 0.24 1.87
CA PHE A 2 5.83 0.88 0.89
C PHE A 2 5.49 0.36 -0.51
N THR A 3 6.07 0.96 -1.55
CA THR A 3 5.85 0.56 -2.95
C THR A 3 7.12 0.84 -3.76
N PRO A 4 7.49 -0.02 -4.72
CA PRO A 4 8.58 0.26 -5.64
C PRO A 4 8.19 1.25 -6.75
N ASN A 5 6.89 1.58 -6.89
CA ASN A 5 6.41 2.44 -7.95
C ASN A 5 6.41 3.93 -7.52
N LEU A 6 7.33 4.72 -8.08
CA LEU A 6 7.47 6.15 -7.79
C LEU A 6 6.17 6.93 -8.04
N LYS A 7 5.39 6.58 -9.06
CA LYS A 7 4.10 7.23 -9.35
C LYS A 7 3.08 7.04 -8.24
N VAL A 8 3.08 5.87 -7.61
CA VAL A 8 2.24 5.61 -6.43
C VAL A 8 2.73 6.43 -5.23
N VAL A 9 4.04 6.60 -5.07
CA VAL A 9 4.62 7.45 -4.01
C VAL A 9 4.20 8.91 -4.21
N GLU A 10 4.35 9.44 -5.43
CA GLU A 10 3.94 10.80 -5.82
C GLU A 10 2.45 11.05 -5.51
N TYR A 11 1.57 10.10 -5.87
CA TYR A 11 0.15 10.16 -5.50
C TYR A 11 -0.06 10.30 -3.99
N TYR A 12 0.65 9.50 -3.18
CA TYR A 12 0.53 9.57 -1.71
C TYR A 12 1.15 10.83 -1.11
N VAL A 13 2.19 11.40 -1.72
CA VAL A 13 2.77 12.68 -1.33
C VAL A 13 1.73 13.80 -1.47
N GLY A 14 1.07 13.88 -2.63
CA GLY A 14 -0.01 14.83 -2.85
C GLY A 14 -1.18 14.63 -1.90
N TYR A 15 -1.58 13.37 -1.70
CA TYR A 15 -2.64 13.02 -0.75
C TYR A 15 -2.32 13.45 0.69
N ALA A 16 -1.07 13.24 1.16
CA ALA A 16 -0.65 13.65 2.50
C ALA A 16 -0.74 15.17 2.67
N LYS A 17 -0.19 15.96 1.73
CA LYS A 17 -0.23 17.42 1.79
C LYS A 17 -1.65 17.99 1.70
N ARG A 18 -2.57 17.35 0.97
CA ARG A 18 -3.99 17.77 0.91
C ARG A 18 -4.76 17.45 2.19
N ARG A 19 -4.40 16.38 2.90
CA ARG A 19 -5.18 15.84 4.02
C ARG A 19 -4.71 16.34 5.40
N THR A 20 -3.49 16.85 5.47
CA THR A 20 -2.91 17.39 6.71
C THR A 20 -2.34 18.77 6.44
N GLU A 21 -2.45 19.69 7.40
CA GLU A 21 -1.74 20.97 7.42
C GLU A 21 -0.25 20.76 7.74
N CYS A 22 0.43 19.88 6.99
CA CYS A 22 1.85 19.66 7.18
C CYS A 22 2.66 20.74 6.46
N GLU A 23 3.69 21.28 7.11
CA GLU A 23 4.62 22.23 6.50
C GLU A 23 5.40 21.55 5.37
N SER A 24 5.82 20.30 5.57
CA SER A 24 6.63 19.53 4.62
C SER A 24 6.18 18.07 4.50
N VAL A 25 6.53 17.44 3.38
CA VAL A 25 6.37 16.00 3.16
C VAL A 25 7.76 15.40 2.95
N ILE A 26 8.03 14.27 3.60
CA ILE A 26 9.27 13.51 3.42
C ILE A 26 8.98 12.18 2.71
N MET A 27 9.93 11.74 1.90
CA MET A 27 9.95 10.42 1.29
C MET A 27 10.98 9.55 2.02
N ILE A 28 10.53 8.42 2.56
CA ILE A 28 11.41 7.41 3.14
C ILE A 28 11.73 6.39 2.05
N VAL A 29 13.00 6.29 1.68
CA VAL A 29 13.50 5.34 0.69
C VAL A 29 14.27 4.25 1.41
N LEU A 30 13.90 3.00 1.14
CA LEU A 30 14.60 1.81 1.60
C LEU A 30 15.02 0.98 0.38
N ARG A 31 16.13 0.27 0.50
CA ARG A 31 16.65 -0.60 -0.56
C ARG A 31 16.66 -2.04 -0.07
N ILE A 32 15.72 -2.84 -0.58
CA ILE A 32 15.65 -4.28 -0.28
C ILE A 32 16.15 -5.04 -1.51
N PRO A 33 17.20 -5.89 -1.39
CA PRO A 33 17.63 -6.76 -2.48
C PRO A 33 16.50 -7.70 -2.92
N ASN A 34 16.30 -7.85 -4.23
CA ASN A 34 15.32 -8.80 -4.76
C ASN A 34 15.55 -10.23 -4.23
N ALA A 35 16.81 -10.63 -4.07
CA ALA A 35 17.17 -11.93 -3.51
C ALA A 35 16.60 -12.16 -2.10
N ALA A 36 16.54 -11.12 -1.25
CA ALA A 36 15.97 -11.21 0.08
C ALA A 36 14.43 -11.40 0.05
N ILE A 37 13.76 -10.79 -0.92
CA ILE A 37 12.32 -11.00 -1.14
C ILE A 37 12.07 -12.41 -1.70
N GLN A 38 12.91 -12.85 -2.65
CA GLN A 38 12.83 -14.16 -3.29
C GLN A 38 13.18 -15.31 -2.36
N SER A 39 13.98 -15.07 -1.31
CA SER A 39 14.29 -16.09 -0.31
C SER A 39 13.13 -16.35 0.66
N LEU A 40 12.15 -15.44 0.75
CA LEU A 40 10.95 -15.67 1.55
C LEU A 40 10.09 -16.74 0.88
N THR A 41 9.65 -17.73 1.66
CA THR A 41 8.75 -18.77 1.19
C THR A 41 7.39 -18.66 1.86
N LYS A 42 6.35 -19.31 1.33
CA LYS A 42 5.07 -19.37 2.05
C LYS A 42 5.29 -20.13 3.38
N PRO A 43 4.79 -19.62 4.52
CA PRO A 43 3.79 -18.55 4.64
C PRO A 43 4.37 -17.15 4.91
N GLU A 44 5.69 -16.97 4.91
CA GLU A 44 6.41 -15.73 5.24
C GLU A 44 6.22 -14.64 4.19
N ILE A 45 5.97 -15.02 2.93
CA ILE A 45 5.50 -14.11 1.88
C ILE A 45 4.07 -14.45 1.47
N GLN A 46 3.23 -13.43 1.33
CA GLN A 46 1.87 -13.57 0.82
C GLN A 46 1.63 -12.62 -0.35
N HIS A 47 1.04 -13.16 -1.40
CA HIS A 47 0.60 -12.42 -2.58
C HIS A 47 -0.92 -12.35 -2.55
N LEU A 48 -1.46 -11.19 -2.20
CA LEU A 48 -2.89 -10.94 -2.12
C LEU A 48 -3.26 -9.95 -3.22
N HIS A 49 -3.54 -10.47 -4.41
CA HIS A 49 -3.88 -9.62 -5.55
C HIS A 49 -5.38 -9.69 -5.86
N TRP A 50 -5.90 -8.60 -6.40
CA TRP A 50 -7.10 -8.63 -7.23
C TRP A 50 -6.88 -9.65 -8.37
N LEU A 51 -7.79 -10.56 -8.72
CA LEU A 51 -9.23 -10.72 -8.41
C LEU A 51 -9.56 -11.67 -7.24
N SER A 52 -8.62 -12.01 -6.36
CA SER A 52 -8.86 -13.09 -5.38
C SER A 52 -9.91 -12.76 -4.30
N ASP A 53 -10.73 -13.76 -3.95
CA ASP A 53 -11.70 -13.66 -2.84
C ASP A 53 -11.03 -13.33 -1.51
N VAL A 54 -9.84 -13.89 -1.27
CA VAL A 54 -9.05 -13.63 -0.07
C VAL A 54 -8.69 -12.14 0.01
N TRP A 55 -8.27 -11.52 -1.09
CA TRP A 55 -7.99 -10.10 -1.12
C TRP A 55 -9.25 -9.27 -0.86
N LYS A 56 -10.37 -9.56 -1.54
CA LYS A 56 -11.63 -8.83 -1.35
C LYS A 56 -12.10 -8.89 0.10
N GLN A 57 -12.14 -10.09 0.69
CA GLN A 57 -12.54 -10.29 2.08
C GLN A 57 -11.58 -9.58 3.05
N MET A 58 -10.28 -9.61 2.78
CA MET A 58 -9.29 -8.96 3.64
C MET A 58 -9.44 -7.43 3.59
N ILE A 59 -9.57 -6.84 2.40
CA ILE A 59 -9.79 -5.39 2.24
C ILE A 59 -11.12 -4.97 2.87
N TRP A 60 -12.20 -5.70 2.62
CA TRP A 60 -13.52 -5.41 3.19
C TRP A 60 -13.47 -5.34 4.72
N ASN A 61 -12.87 -6.35 5.38
CA ASN A 61 -12.74 -6.35 6.83
C ASN A 61 -11.84 -5.22 7.34
N CYS A 62 -10.66 -5.02 6.73
CA CYS A 62 -9.72 -3.99 7.14
C CYS A 62 -10.30 -2.57 6.99
N ARG A 63 -11.01 -2.29 5.90
CA ARG A 63 -11.58 -0.96 5.60
C ARG A 63 -12.80 -0.63 6.46
N ARG A 64 -13.47 -1.65 6.99
CA ARG A 64 -14.58 -1.51 7.96
C ARG A 64 -14.13 -1.57 9.41
N ASN A 65 -12.82 -1.66 9.68
CA ASN A 65 -12.26 -1.84 11.03
C ASN A 65 -12.82 -3.09 11.75
N ASN A 66 -13.18 -4.12 11.00
CA ASN A 66 -13.64 -5.38 11.55
C ASN A 66 -12.46 -6.24 11.99
N LYS A 67 -12.69 -7.09 13.00
CA LYS A 67 -11.74 -8.17 13.33
C LYS A 67 -11.70 -9.15 12.16
N LEU A 68 -10.48 -9.47 11.70
CA LEU A 68 -10.31 -10.46 10.64
C LEU A 68 -10.81 -11.85 11.11
N PRO A 69 -11.66 -12.53 10.33
CA PRO A 69 -12.02 -13.92 10.56
C PRO A 69 -10.77 -14.81 10.67
N LYS A 70 -10.83 -15.85 11.51
CA LYS A 70 -9.69 -16.77 11.76
C LYS A 70 -9.05 -17.30 10.46
N ARG A 71 -9.87 -17.62 9.45
CA ARG A 71 -9.42 -18.08 8.13
C ARG A 71 -8.56 -17.05 7.38
N LEU A 72 -8.78 -15.75 7.61
CA LEU A 72 -8.03 -14.66 6.97
C LEU A 72 -6.82 -14.23 7.80
N ARG A 73 -6.87 -14.39 9.12
CA ARG A 73 -5.76 -13.99 10.00
C ARG A 73 -4.47 -14.73 9.66
N VAL A 74 -4.53 -15.96 9.18
CA VAL A 74 -3.34 -16.75 8.79
C VAL A 74 -2.44 -16.03 7.78
N TYR A 75 -3.02 -15.26 6.85
CA TYR A 75 -2.28 -14.49 5.85
C TYR A 75 -1.53 -13.30 6.47
N LYS A 76 -1.95 -12.82 7.64
CA LYS A 76 -1.31 -11.71 8.37
C LYS A 76 -0.35 -12.23 9.44
N GLU A 77 -0.81 -13.20 10.24
CA GLU A 77 -0.11 -13.77 11.40
C GLU A 77 1.12 -14.61 11.04
N ARG A 78 1.30 -14.98 9.77
CA ARG A 78 2.48 -15.76 9.36
C ARG A 78 3.37 -15.05 8.33
N ALA A 79 2.91 -13.96 7.73
CA ALA A 79 3.62 -13.27 6.68
C ALA A 79 4.54 -12.17 7.22
N THR A 80 5.84 -12.29 6.95
CA THR A 80 6.82 -11.20 7.09
C THR A 80 6.51 -10.08 6.10
N LEU A 81 6.22 -10.46 4.85
CA LEU A 81 5.93 -9.55 3.76
C LEU A 81 4.61 -9.91 3.07
N ILE A 82 3.73 -8.94 2.88
CA ILE A 82 2.54 -9.06 2.05
C ILE A 82 2.67 -8.12 0.86
N ILE A 83 2.60 -8.68 -0.35
CA ILE A 83 2.51 -7.94 -1.60
C ILE A 83 1.05 -7.96 -2.04
N SER A 84 0.45 -6.79 -2.22
CA SER A 84 -1.00 -6.68 -2.41
C SER A 84 -1.39 -5.57 -3.37
N SER A 85 -2.51 -5.74 -4.07
CA SER A 85 -3.16 -4.67 -4.82
C SER A 85 -3.69 -3.59 -3.85
N ILE A 86 -3.47 -2.32 -4.19
CA ILE A 86 -3.89 -1.18 -3.35
C ILE A 86 -5.38 -0.92 -3.51
N SER A 87 -6.09 -0.76 -2.39
CA SER A 87 -7.46 -0.24 -2.38
C SER A 87 -7.49 1.28 -2.56
N GLY A 88 -8.31 1.77 -3.48
CA GLY A 88 -8.37 3.18 -3.90
C GLY A 88 -9.54 3.98 -3.33
N LYS A 89 -10.48 3.36 -2.60
CA LYS A 89 -11.63 4.07 -2.00
C LYS A 89 -11.36 4.38 -0.51
N PRO A 90 -11.94 5.47 0.03
CA PRO A 90 -11.94 5.71 1.47
C PRO A 90 -12.75 4.64 2.20
N ASN A 91 -12.57 4.53 3.53
CA ASN A 91 -13.29 3.56 4.35
C ASN A 91 -14.81 3.65 4.18
N SER A 92 -15.37 4.86 4.04
CA SER A 92 -16.81 5.09 3.80
C SER A 92 -17.33 4.36 2.55
N GLY A 93 -16.52 4.21 1.51
CA GLY A 93 -16.90 3.47 0.30
C GLY A 93 -17.09 1.96 0.54
N TYR A 94 -16.50 1.41 1.60
CA TYR A 94 -16.63 -0.01 1.98
C TYR A 94 -17.71 -0.25 3.04
N VAL A 95 -18.02 0.76 3.86
CA VAL A 95 -19.03 0.66 4.92
C VAL A 95 -20.42 0.44 4.32
N GLY A 96 -20.70 1.07 3.18
CA GLY A 96 -21.99 0.94 2.48
C GLY A 96 -22.15 -0.30 1.59
N LEU A 97 -21.17 -1.21 1.57
CA LEU A 97 -21.30 -2.48 0.85
C LEU A 97 -22.02 -3.51 1.71
N ASP A 98 -22.89 -4.31 1.11
CA ASP A 98 -23.58 -5.40 1.81
C ASP A 98 -22.60 -6.56 2.06
N THR A 99 -21.76 -6.85 1.08
CA THR A 99 -20.81 -7.95 1.16
C THR A 99 -19.47 -7.64 0.49
N TRP A 100 -18.48 -8.51 0.69
CA TRP A 100 -17.14 -8.34 0.11
C TRP A 100 -17.13 -8.61 -1.40
N GLU A 101 -18.09 -9.39 -1.91
CA GLU A 101 -18.28 -9.69 -3.32
C GLU A 101 -18.55 -8.40 -4.13
N ASP A 102 -19.21 -7.41 -3.52
CA ASP A 102 -19.56 -6.10 -4.12
C ASP A 102 -18.34 -5.22 -4.41
N ILE A 103 -17.14 -5.61 -3.94
CA ILE A 103 -15.91 -4.94 -4.29
C ILE A 103 -15.61 -5.22 -5.77
N THR A 104 -15.80 -4.20 -6.60
CA THR A 104 -15.48 -4.18 -8.03
C THR A 104 -14.09 -3.59 -8.30
N GLU A 105 -13.68 -3.56 -9.56
CA GLU A 105 -12.39 -3.00 -9.97
C GLU A 105 -12.24 -1.51 -9.63
N ASP A 106 -13.35 -0.76 -9.53
CA ASP A 106 -13.37 0.66 -9.16
C ASP A 106 -12.91 0.92 -7.71
N TYR A 107 -12.80 -0.14 -6.92
CA TYR A 107 -12.25 -0.09 -5.57
C TYR A 107 -10.73 -0.17 -5.52
N LEU A 108 -10.07 -0.32 -6.66
CA LEU A 108 -8.61 -0.36 -6.76
C LEU A 108 -8.03 1.03 -6.99
N LEU A 109 -6.84 1.27 -6.46
CA LEU A 109 -6.02 2.39 -6.91
C LEU A 109 -5.38 1.98 -8.24
N LYS A 110 -5.78 2.65 -9.32
CA LYS A 110 -5.24 2.47 -10.66
C LYS A 110 -4.48 3.72 -11.07
N MET A 111 -3.27 3.53 -11.58
CA MET A 111 -2.34 4.61 -11.92
C MET A 111 -2.07 4.63 -13.43
N LYS A 112 -2.16 5.81 -14.04
CA LYS A 112 -1.79 6.08 -15.43
C LYS A 112 -0.98 7.36 -15.47
N ASP A 113 0.23 7.31 -16.03
CA ASP A 113 1.11 8.48 -16.21
C ASP A 113 1.35 9.33 -14.94
N GLY A 114 1.28 8.71 -13.75
CA GLY A 114 1.46 9.42 -12.47
C GLY A 114 0.17 9.87 -11.79
N GLN A 115 -0.97 9.70 -12.45
CA GLN A 115 -2.28 10.11 -11.94
C GLN A 115 -3.18 8.90 -11.68
N ARG A 116 -4.18 9.12 -10.82
CA ARG A 116 -5.25 8.13 -10.61
C ARG A 116 -6.14 8.12 -11.86
N GLY A 117 -6.34 6.94 -12.46
CA GLY A 117 -7.19 6.78 -13.64
C GLY A 117 -7.80 5.39 -13.72
N ASN A 118 -9.06 5.29 -14.10
CA ASN A 118 -9.78 4.00 -14.15
C ASN A 118 -9.25 3.05 -15.23
N ASP A 119 -8.55 3.58 -16.24
CA ASP A 119 -7.86 2.86 -17.30
C ASP A 119 -6.36 2.62 -16.99
N GLY A 120 -5.94 2.94 -15.76
CA GLY A 120 -4.56 2.76 -15.30
C GLY A 120 -4.23 1.33 -14.85
N THR A 121 -2.95 1.10 -14.57
CA THR A 121 -2.48 -0.16 -14.00
C THR A 121 -2.75 -0.22 -12.50
N ILE A 122 -3.19 -1.38 -12.00
CA ILE A 122 -3.46 -1.60 -10.58
C ILE A 122 -2.16 -1.39 -9.78
N ALA A 123 -2.18 -0.44 -8.85
CA ALA A 123 -1.07 -0.15 -7.98
C ALA A 123 -0.83 -1.29 -6.99
N THR A 124 0.45 -1.56 -6.70
CA THR A 124 0.88 -2.59 -5.75
C THR A 124 1.55 -1.97 -4.52
N GLN A 125 1.21 -2.49 -3.34
CA GLN A 125 1.85 -2.17 -2.07
C GLN A 125 2.53 -3.38 -1.47
N TYR A 126 3.54 -3.09 -0.67
CA TYR A 126 4.30 -4.01 0.16
C TYR A 126 4.02 -3.66 1.62
N ALA A 127 3.71 -4.66 2.43
CA ALA A 127 3.35 -4.50 3.83
C ALA A 127 4.18 -5.41 4.72
N ILE A 128 4.75 -4.83 5.77
CA ILE A 128 5.42 -5.54 6.86
C ILE A 128 4.55 -5.39 8.10
N GLN A 129 4.34 -6.48 8.85
CA GLN A 129 3.38 -6.51 9.98
C GLN A 129 3.91 -5.86 11.26
N GLY A 130 5.22 -5.60 11.33
CA GLY A 130 5.84 -4.87 12.43
C GLY A 130 6.05 -5.70 13.69
N ARG A 131 5.95 -7.04 13.62
CA ARG A 131 6.42 -7.89 14.72
C ARG A 131 7.94 -7.89 14.73
N GLU A 132 8.51 -8.21 15.88
CA GLU A 132 9.96 -8.26 16.10
C GLU A 132 10.71 -8.92 14.94
N ARG A 133 10.40 -10.18 14.62
CA ARG A 133 10.98 -10.91 13.48
C ARG A 133 10.87 -10.19 12.13
N ASP A 134 9.77 -9.47 11.87
CA ASP A 134 9.56 -8.82 10.58
C ASP A 134 10.37 -7.51 10.52
N THR A 135 10.52 -6.84 11.67
CA THR A 135 11.37 -5.66 11.80
C THR A 135 12.84 -6.01 11.74
N GLU A 136 13.25 -7.16 12.29
CA GLU A 136 14.61 -7.70 12.17
C GLU A 136 14.92 -8.01 10.71
N TRP A 137 14.05 -8.76 10.03
CA TRP A 137 14.21 -9.02 8.60
C TRP A 137 14.35 -7.73 7.79
N LEU A 138 13.53 -6.71 8.08
CA LEU A 138 13.65 -5.41 7.44
C LEU A 138 14.99 -4.73 7.75
N LYS A 139 15.44 -4.73 9.00
CA LYS A 139 16.72 -4.14 9.40
C LYS A 139 17.89 -4.80 8.70
N GLU A 140 17.88 -6.12 8.60
CA GLU A 140 18.92 -6.91 7.95
C GLU A 140 18.97 -6.68 6.43
N ASN A 141 17.80 -6.58 5.80
CA ASN A 141 17.67 -6.61 4.34
C ASN A 141 17.36 -5.26 3.69
N GLY A 142 17.04 -4.20 4.44
CA GLY A 142 16.79 -2.88 3.86
C GLY A 142 16.88 -1.68 4.80
N GLY A 143 16.98 -1.93 6.11
CA GLY A 143 17.05 -0.89 7.12
C GLY A 143 18.41 -0.20 7.23
N LYS A 144 19.47 -0.78 6.67
CA LYS A 144 20.85 -0.26 6.75
C LYS A 144 21.11 0.98 5.86
N ASP A 145 20.30 1.19 4.81
CA ASP A 145 20.42 2.32 3.86
C ASP A 145 19.07 3.03 3.71
N ILE A 146 18.39 3.28 4.84
CA ILE A 146 17.20 4.12 4.85
C ILE A 146 17.61 5.56 4.59
N LYS A 147 17.04 6.16 3.56
CA LYS A 147 17.21 7.58 3.24
C LYS A 147 15.92 8.32 3.53
N VAL A 148 16.05 9.45 4.19
CA VAL A 148 14.95 10.42 4.36
C VAL A 148 15.22 11.57 3.41
N LEU A 149 14.36 11.71 2.40
CA LEU A 149 14.50 12.73 1.39
C LEU A 149 13.35 13.75 1.57
N PRO A 150 13.64 15.04 1.81
CA PRO A 150 12.60 16.05 1.77
C PRO A 150 12.03 16.11 0.36
N TYR A 151 10.70 16.11 0.24
CA TYR A 151 10.06 16.31 -1.05
C TYR A 151 10.12 17.81 -1.39
N PRO A 152 10.71 18.23 -2.53
CA PRO A 152 10.89 19.63 -2.84
C PRO A 152 9.55 20.37 -2.88
N GLN A 153 9.48 21.55 -2.24
CA GLN A 153 8.25 22.33 -2.16
C GLN A 153 7.68 22.69 -3.54
N ALA A 154 8.52 23.09 -4.49
CA ALA A 154 8.10 23.38 -5.87
C ALA A 154 7.50 22.15 -6.59
N ALA A 155 8.07 20.96 -6.36
CA ALA A 155 7.54 19.72 -6.91
C ALA A 155 6.20 19.36 -6.25
N LEU A 156 6.06 19.61 -4.95
CA LEU A 156 4.83 19.40 -4.20
C LEU A 156 3.68 20.28 -4.71
N GLU A 157 3.97 21.56 -4.95
CA GLU A 157 3.01 22.54 -5.48
C GLU A 157 2.54 22.16 -6.89
N SER A 158 3.47 21.76 -7.76
CA SER A 158 3.15 21.27 -9.11
C SER A 158 2.25 20.04 -9.05
N LEU A 159 2.60 19.07 -8.20
CA LEU A 159 1.84 17.84 -8.03
C LEU A 159 0.43 18.09 -7.45
N ILE A 160 0.26 19.08 -6.57
CA ILE A 160 -1.06 19.47 -6.06
C ILE A 160 -1.90 20.11 -7.15
N ALA A 161 -1.30 20.99 -7.96
CA ALA A 161 -2.00 21.65 -9.06
C ALA A 161 -2.49 20.63 -10.10
N GLU A 162 -1.69 19.61 -10.40
CA GLU A 162 -2.04 18.52 -11.35
C GLU A 162 -3.14 17.58 -10.83
N ASN A 163 -3.35 17.48 -9.52
CA ASN A 163 -4.28 16.53 -8.89
C ASN A 163 -5.52 17.24 -8.31
N ARG A 164 -5.93 18.39 -8.87
CA ARG A 164 -7.03 19.23 -8.37
C ARG A 164 -8.42 18.91 -8.93
N ASP A 165 -8.57 17.86 -9.71
CA ASP A 165 -9.86 17.40 -10.27
C ASP A 165 -10.43 16.17 -9.54
#